data_AF-A0A3M0BKG0-F1
#
_entry.id   AF-A0A3M0BKG0-F1
#
_cell.length_a   1.000
_cell.length_b   1.000
_cell.length_c   1.000
_cell.angle_alpha   90.00
_cell.angle_beta   90.00
_cell.angle_gamma   90.00
#
_symmetry.space_group_name_H-M   'P 1'
#
loop_
_entity.id
_entity.type
_entity.pdbx_description
1 polymer ?
#
loop_
_entity_poly.entity_id
_entity_poly.type
_entity_poly.pdbx_seq_one_letter_code
_entity_poly.pdbx_strand_id
1 'polypeptide(L)'
;MKKDISPFNMLLAQEITNLERFVIKAPMGTDEFWSQWQEKVGEIIVTKAAVKRALKLNKDKLSEEEKKKLSTMLEAFKDVAAYLELLRNTALKLKGIESPNWDIFDGLEENESDDDISF
;
A
#
# COMPACT_ATOMS: atom_id res chain seq x y z
N MET A 1 -6.97 21.37 -32.30
CA MET A 1 -5.81 20.55 -31.86
C MET A 1 -6.27 19.65 -30.73
N LYS A 2 -6.29 18.33 -30.91
CA LYS A 2 -6.37 17.41 -29.77
C LYS A 2 -5.04 17.51 -29.04
N LYS A 3 -5.03 17.90 -27.76
CA LYS A 3 -3.82 17.79 -26.94
C LYS A 3 -3.61 16.30 -26.73
N ASP A 4 -2.62 15.72 -27.40
CA ASP A 4 -2.21 14.35 -27.11
C ASP A 4 -1.80 14.28 -25.64
N ILE A 5 -2.51 13.45 -24.88
CA ILE A 5 -2.23 13.25 -23.46
C ILE A 5 -0.88 12.52 -23.40
N SER A 6 0.11 13.18 -22.80
CA SER A 6 1.43 12.59 -22.59
C SER A 6 1.30 11.21 -21.93
N PRO A 7 2.01 10.17 -22.43
CA PRO A 7 2.04 8.84 -21.79
C PRO A 7 2.39 8.91 -20.30
N PHE A 8 3.22 9.87 -19.91
CA PHE A 8 3.55 10.14 -18.51
C PHE A 8 2.33 10.64 -17.71
N ASN A 9 1.53 11.56 -18.26
CA ASN A 9 0.31 12.03 -17.60
C ASN A 9 -0.72 10.92 -17.42
N MET A 10 -0.75 9.96 -18.36
CA MET A 10 -1.63 8.81 -18.28
C MET A 10 -1.19 7.82 -17.20
N LEU A 11 0.12 7.55 -17.11
CA LEU A 11 0.69 6.74 -16.02
C LEU A 11 0.47 7.41 -14.66
N LEU A 12 0.75 8.71 -14.53
CA LEU A 12 0.53 9.44 -13.29
C LEU A 12 -0.96 9.43 -12.87
N ALA A 13 -1.87 9.61 -13.82
CA ALA A 13 -3.30 9.49 -13.56
C ALA A 13 -3.68 8.06 -13.10
N GLN A 14 -3.05 7.04 -13.67
CA GLN A 14 -3.24 5.64 -13.28
C GLN A 14 -2.72 5.38 -11.86
N GLU A 15 -1.54 5.88 -11.50
CA GLU A 15 -1.00 5.79 -10.15
C GLU A 15 -1.87 6.56 -9.13
N ILE A 16 -2.36 7.76 -9.48
CA ILE A 16 -3.30 8.51 -8.63
C ILE A 16 -4.63 7.76 -8.46
N THR A 17 -5.14 7.14 -9.52
CA THR A 17 -6.38 6.34 -9.45
C THR A 17 -6.19 5.10 -8.57
N ASN A 18 -5.00 4.49 -8.61
CA ASN A 18 -4.65 3.39 -7.72
C ASN A 18 -4.65 3.84 -6.26
N LEU A 19 -4.27 5.08 -5.96
CA LEU A 19 -4.36 5.64 -4.60
C LEU A 19 -5.82 5.92 -4.19
N GLU A 20 -6.66 6.46 -5.08
CA GLU A 20 -8.10 6.64 -4.81
C GLU A 20 -8.80 5.31 -4.48
N ARG A 21 -8.31 4.19 -5.03
CA ARG A 21 -8.84 2.84 -4.74
C ARG A 21 -8.77 2.47 -3.26
N PHE A 22 -7.86 3.05 -2.49
CA PHE A 22 -7.69 2.77 -1.06
C PHE A 22 -8.50 3.72 -0.15
N VAL A 23 -9.21 4.69 -0.74
CA VAL A 23 -10.08 5.61 0.03
C VAL A 23 -11.30 4.85 0.55
N ILE A 24 -11.47 4.85 1.87
CA ILE A 24 -12.66 4.31 2.52
C ILE A 24 -13.72 5.41 2.60
N LYS A 25 -14.86 5.17 1.96
CA LYS A 25 -15.98 6.15 1.90
C LYS A 25 -17.06 5.86 2.93
N ALA A 26 -17.08 4.63 3.47
CA ALA A 26 -18.05 4.23 4.47
C ALA A 26 -17.85 5.01 5.79
N PRO A 27 -18.93 5.36 6.51
CA PRO A 27 -18.84 6.03 7.80
C PRO A 27 -18.07 5.19 8.83
N MET A 28 -17.13 5.82 9.54
CA MET A 28 -16.26 5.13 10.50
C MET A 28 -17.05 4.36 11.55
N GLY A 29 -16.60 3.13 11.85
CA GLY A 29 -17.17 2.29 12.91
C GLY A 29 -18.36 1.43 12.49
N THR A 30 -18.92 1.64 11.29
CA THR A 30 -19.97 0.78 10.70
C THR A 30 -19.41 -0.55 10.20
N ASP A 31 -20.26 -1.55 10.00
CA ASP A 31 -19.85 -2.85 9.43
C ASP A 31 -19.35 -2.72 7.99
N GLU A 32 -19.90 -1.77 7.23
CA GLU A 32 -19.44 -1.44 5.89
C GLU A 32 -18.02 -0.87 5.92
N PHE A 33 -17.72 0.02 6.88
CA PHE A 33 -16.36 0.52 7.09
C PHE A 33 -15.38 -0.61 7.35
N TRP A 34 -15.70 -1.54 8.26
CA TRP A 34 -14.81 -2.66 8.57
C TRP A 34 -14.60 -3.59 7.38
N SER A 35 -15.65 -3.81 6.59
CA SER A 35 -15.58 -4.62 5.38
C SER A 35 -14.67 -3.98 4.32
N GLN A 36 -14.86 -2.69 4.02
CA GLN A 36 -14.00 -1.96 3.08
C GLN A 36 -12.56 -1.91 3.60
N TRP A 37 -12.38 -1.60 4.87
CA TRP A 37 -11.07 -1.53 5.51
C TRP A 37 -10.31 -2.86 5.37
N GLN A 38 -10.95 -3.98 5.70
CA GLN A 38 -10.33 -5.30 5.61
C GLN A 38 -9.98 -5.67 4.17
N GLU A 39 -10.83 -5.35 3.20
CA GLU A 39 -10.56 -5.57 1.77
C GLU A 39 -9.29 -4.82 1.34
N LYS A 40 -9.18 -3.53 1.69
CA LYS A 40 -8.03 -2.68 1.33
C LYS A 40 -6.74 -3.14 2.01
N VAL A 41 -6.82 -3.53 3.28
CA VAL A 41 -5.68 -4.10 4.01
C VAL A 41 -5.21 -5.42 3.38
N GLY A 42 -6.12 -6.32 3.03
CA GLY A 42 -5.74 -7.57 2.37
C GLY A 42 -5.07 -7.31 1.02
N GLU A 43 -5.60 -6.36 0.25
CA GLU A 43 -5.06 -5.99 -1.04
C GLU A 43 -3.63 -5.45 -0.95
N ILE A 44 -3.36 -4.53 -0.02
CA ILE A 44 -2.03 -3.91 0.11
C ILE A 44 -0.99 -4.91 0.60
N ILE A 45 -1.38 -5.83 1.49
CA ILE A 45 -0.52 -6.93 1.96
C ILE A 45 -0.10 -7.81 0.77
N VAL A 46 -1.07 -8.26 -0.03
CA VAL A 46 -0.79 -9.13 -1.19
C VAL A 46 0.05 -8.40 -2.23
N THR A 47 -0.25 -7.13 -2.49
CA THR A 47 0.47 -6.33 -3.50
C THR A 47 1.91 -6.07 -3.07
N LYS A 48 2.16 -5.71 -1.81
CA LYS A 48 3.52 -5.55 -1.26
C LYS A 48 4.33 -6.84 -1.39
N ALA A 49 3.74 -7.98 -1.03
CA ALA A 49 4.39 -9.29 -1.16
C ALA A 49 4.73 -9.65 -2.62
N ALA A 50 3.82 -9.35 -3.56
CA ALA A 50 4.05 -9.57 -4.98
C ALA A 50 5.19 -8.71 -5.53
N VAL A 51 5.23 -7.42 -5.18
CA VAL A 51 6.30 -6.49 -5.60
C VAL A 51 7.65 -6.89 -5.01
N LYS A 52 7.72 -7.21 -3.71
CA LYS A 52 8.93 -7.75 -3.08
C LYS A 52 9.44 -9.00 -3.79
N ARG A 53 8.54 -9.96 -4.07
CA ARG A 53 8.88 -11.19 -4.79
C ARG A 53 9.38 -10.91 -6.21
N ALA A 54 8.78 -9.97 -6.92
CA ALA A 54 9.20 -9.57 -8.27
C ALA A 54 10.61 -8.97 -8.26
N LEU A 55 10.91 -8.09 -7.30
CA LEU A 55 12.24 -7.53 -7.07
C LEU A 55 13.27 -8.62 -6.78
N LYS A 56 12.97 -9.55 -5.88
CA LYS A 56 13.87 -10.65 -5.51
C LYS A 56 14.17 -11.59 -6.69
N LEU A 57 13.13 -12.00 -7.44
CA LEU A 57 13.28 -12.97 -8.54
C LEU A 57 13.92 -12.38 -9.80
N ASN A 58 13.86 -11.06 -9.98
CA ASN A 58 14.33 -10.39 -11.19
C ASN A 58 15.46 -9.38 -10.91
N LYS A 59 16.11 -9.44 -9.74
CA LYS A 59 17.13 -8.49 -9.29
C LYS A 59 18.21 -8.20 -10.36
N ASP A 60 18.63 -9.20 -11.10
CA ASP A 60 19.67 -9.10 -12.14
C ASP A 60 19.13 -8.80 -13.55
N LYS A 61 17.81 -8.83 -13.73
CA LYS A 61 17.14 -8.63 -15.03
C LYS A 61 16.46 -7.25 -15.13
N LEU A 62 16.22 -6.60 -14.00
CA LEU A 62 15.61 -5.29 -13.94
C LEU A 62 16.67 -4.21 -14.18
N SER A 63 16.33 -3.22 -15.00
CA SER A 63 17.08 -1.97 -15.10
C SER A 63 17.00 -1.18 -13.79
N GLU A 64 17.97 -0.29 -13.56
CA GLU A 64 17.97 0.60 -12.39
C GLU A 64 16.72 1.49 -12.32
N GLU A 65 16.16 1.87 -13.48
CA GLU A 65 14.91 2.63 -13.54
C GLU A 65 13.71 1.79 -13.04
N GLU A 66 13.62 0.52 -13.43
CA GLU A 66 12.56 -0.39 -12.99
C GLU A 66 12.67 -0.72 -11.50
N LYS A 67 13.89 -0.94 -10.99
CA LYS A 67 14.14 -1.12 -9.56
C LYS A 67 13.67 0.10 -8.78
N LYS A 68 14.05 1.30 -9.22
CA LYS A 68 13.64 2.56 -8.59
C LYS A 68 12.11 2.72 -8.57
N LYS A 69 11.43 2.39 -9.67
CA LYS A 69 9.95 2.45 -9.74
C LYS A 69 9.30 1.51 -8.72
N LEU A 70 9.76 0.27 -8.65
CA LEU A 70 9.20 -0.72 -7.70
C LEU A 70 9.50 -0.33 -6.25
N SER A 71 10.67 0.23 -5.96
CA SER A 71 10.97 0.78 -4.62
C SER A 71 10.05 1.95 -4.27
N THR A 72 9.82 2.89 -5.19
CA THR A 72 8.86 4.00 -4.97
C THR A 72 7.44 3.48 -4.72
N MET A 73 7.03 2.43 -5.44
CA MET A 73 5.72 1.79 -5.24
C MET A 73 5.61 1.15 -3.86
N LEU A 74 6.68 0.50 -3.37
CA LEU A 74 6.71 -0.05 -2.01
C LEU A 74 6.58 1.05 -0.94
N GLU A 75 7.24 2.20 -1.12
CA GLU A 75 7.10 3.33 -0.21
C GLU A 75 5.67 3.91 -0.22
N ALA A 76 5.06 4.06 -1.40
CA ALA A 76 3.66 4.49 -1.49
C ALA A 76 2.71 3.53 -0.76
N PHE A 77 2.99 2.23 -0.76
CA PHE A 77 2.20 1.27 0.02
C PHE A 77 2.40 1.40 1.52
N LYS A 78 3.57 1.85 1.99
CA LYS A 78 3.76 2.19 3.41
C LYS A 78 2.88 3.36 3.82
N ASP A 79 2.82 4.40 3.00
CA ASP A 79 1.96 5.56 3.28
C ASP A 79 0.46 5.18 3.32
N VAL A 80 0.02 4.31 2.39
CA VAL A 80 -1.36 3.82 2.40
C VAL A 80 -1.65 2.93 3.61
N ALA A 81 -0.71 2.08 4.02
CA ALA A 81 -0.86 1.27 5.23
C ALA A 81 -1.01 2.16 6.48
N ALA A 82 -0.14 3.15 6.65
CA ALA A 82 -0.23 4.09 7.77
C ALA A 82 -1.57 4.85 7.80
N TYR A 83 -2.11 5.21 6.63
CA TYR A 83 -3.45 5.79 6.52
C TYR A 83 -4.54 4.82 7.01
N LEU A 84 -4.51 3.56 6.58
CA LEU A 84 -5.48 2.55 6.99
C LEU A 84 -5.39 2.26 8.49
N GLU A 85 -4.20 2.23 9.08
CA GLU A 85 -3.99 2.09 10.53
C GLU A 85 -4.60 3.25 11.31
N LEU A 86 -4.38 4.49 10.84
CA LEU A 86 -4.96 5.68 11.46
C LEU A 86 -6.50 5.60 11.45
N LEU A 87 -7.09 5.17 10.34
CA LEU A 87 -8.54 4.97 10.25
C LEU A 87 -9.04 3.91 11.23
N ARG A 88 -8.37 2.75 11.30
CA ARG A 88 -8.71 1.69 12.27
C ARG A 88 -8.67 2.22 13.69
N ASN A 89 -7.57 2.87 14.08
CA ASN A 89 -7.38 3.37 15.43
C ASN A 89 -8.42 4.44 15.78
N THR A 90 -8.77 5.30 14.83
CA THR A 90 -9.83 6.29 14.99
C THR A 90 -11.20 5.62 15.19
N ALA A 91 -11.54 4.64 14.36
CA ALA A 91 -12.79 3.91 14.45
C ALA A 91 -12.93 3.10 15.77
N LEU A 92 -11.84 2.52 16.27
CA LEU A 92 -11.80 1.83 17.57
C LEU A 92 -11.97 2.81 18.74
N LYS A 93 -11.28 3.96 18.70
CA LYS A 93 -11.43 5.02 19.71
C LYS A 93 -12.87 5.53 19.78
N LEU A 94 -13.56 5.68 18.64
CA LEU A 94 -14.99 6.04 18.61
C LEU A 94 -15.89 5.01 19.32
N LYS A 95 -15.48 3.74 19.38
CA LYS A 95 -16.16 2.67 20.13
C LYS A 95 -15.68 2.54 21.58
N GLY A 96 -14.80 3.43 22.05
CA GLY A 96 -14.21 3.36 23.40
C GLY A 96 -13.20 2.22 23.56
N ILE A 97 -12.68 1.67 22.46
CA ILE A 97 -11.69 0.59 22.49
C ILE A 97 -10.29 1.20 22.34
N GLU A 98 -9.46 1.01 23.36
CA GLU A 98 -8.02 1.27 23.24
C GLU A 98 -7.35 0.05 22.60
N SER A 99 -6.86 0.23 21.37
CA SER A 99 -6.01 -0.76 20.70
C SER A 99 -4.55 -0.33 20.87
N PRO A 100 -3.62 -1.27 21.13
CA PRO A 100 -2.21 -0.98 20.93
C PRO A 100 -1.97 -0.54 19.48
N ASN A 101 -0.92 0.26 19.28
CA ASN A 101 -0.44 0.56 17.93
C ASN A 101 -0.17 -0.77 17.23
N TRP A 102 -0.77 -0.93 16.07
CA TRP A 102 -0.70 -2.12 15.25
C TRP A 102 -0.22 -1.67 13.88
N ASP A 103 0.94 -2.18 13.47
CA ASP A 103 1.47 -2.01 12.12
C ASP A 103 0.90 -3.14 11.25
N ILE A 104 0.33 -2.78 10.10
CA ILE A 104 -0.19 -3.72 9.10
C ILE A 104 0.90 -4.70 8.63
N PHE A 105 2.17 -4.29 8.68
CA PHE A 105 3.31 -5.05 8.21
C PHE A 105 4.16 -5.72 9.31
N ASP A 106 4.00 -5.38 10.60
CA ASP A 106 4.82 -5.95 11.69
C ASP A 106 4.85 -7.49 11.68
N GLY A 107 3.71 -8.14 11.43
CA GLY A 107 3.63 -9.62 11.38
C GLY A 107 4.06 -10.25 10.05
N LEU A 108 4.38 -9.44 9.04
CA LEU A 108 4.79 -9.88 7.70
C LEU A 108 6.29 -9.71 7.47
N GLU A 109 6.95 -8.84 8.22
CA GLU A 109 8.38 -8.57 8.09
C GLU A 109 9.26 -9.53 8.91
N GLU A 110 8.75 -10.11 10.01
CA GLU A 110 9.51 -11.06 10.85
C GLU A 110 9.93 -12.38 10.16
N ASN A 111 9.37 -12.71 8.99
CA ASN A 111 9.75 -13.90 8.21
C ASN A 111 10.74 -13.62 7.07
N GLU A 112 11.11 -12.36 6.84
CA GLU A 112 12.10 -11.98 5.84
C GLU A 112 13.28 -11.33 6.56
N SER A 113 14.30 -12.12 6.90
CA SER A 113 15.59 -11.61 7.36
C SER A 113 16.06 -10.47 6.44
N ASP A 114 16.16 -9.26 7.01
CA ASP A 114 16.54 -7.99 6.38
C ASP A 114 17.95 -7.96 5.74
N ASP A 115 18.65 -9.10 5.70
CA ASP A 115 20.06 -9.17 5.29
C ASP A 115 20.32 -9.10 3.77
N ASP A 116 19.28 -9.11 2.91
CA ASP A 116 19.50 -9.33 1.46
C ASP A 116 19.13 -8.17 0.51
N ILE A 117 18.64 -7.05 1.04
CA ILE A 117 18.32 -5.86 0.24
C ILE A 117 18.91 -4.60 0.88
N SER A 118 20.23 -4.51 0.91
CA SER A 118 20.92 -3.21 0.91
C SER A 118 20.85 -2.63 -0.50
N PHE A 119 20.39 -1.38 -0.59
CA PHE A 119 20.58 -0.51 -1.77
C PHE A 119 22.02 -0.01 -1.83
#